data_AF-A0A1J5NQF6-F1
#
_entry.id   AF-A0A1J5NQF6-F1
#
_cell.length_a   1.000
_cell.length_b   1.000
_cell.length_c   1.000
_cell.angle_alpha   90.00
_cell.angle_beta   90.00
_cell.angle_gamma   90.00
#
_symmetry.space_group_name_H-M   'P 1'
#
loop_
_entity.id
_entity.type
_entity.pdbx_description
1 polymer ?
#
loop_
_entity_poly.entity_id
_entity_poly.type
_entity_poly.pdbx_seq_one_letter_code
_entity_poly.pdbx_strand_id
1 'polypeptide(L)'
;MLKEDELKKGPNLYTPFLGTTTGSWRLLRPVLDRARCNNCLACWLFCPEGCFEREERAVTLNLDFCKGCGICVAECPRQALALVEEGSDDARLLER
;
A
#
# COMPACT_ATOMS: atom_id res chain seq x y z
N MET A 1 13.23 -16.00 -19.44
CA MET A 1 11.91 -15.54 -18.95
C MET A 1 11.63 -16.29 -17.67
N LEU A 2 11.21 -15.60 -16.61
CA LEU A 2 10.80 -16.24 -15.35
C LEU A 2 9.55 -17.10 -15.59
N LYS A 3 9.39 -18.19 -14.86
CA LYS A 3 8.15 -18.98 -14.93
C LYS A 3 7.02 -18.22 -14.21
N GLU A 4 5.78 -18.46 -14.61
CA GLU A 4 4.61 -17.73 -14.11
C GLU A 4 4.38 -17.91 -12.61
N ASP A 5 4.78 -19.06 -12.07
CA ASP A 5 4.79 -19.39 -10.63
C ASP A 5 5.87 -18.64 -9.83
N GLU A 6 6.88 -18.08 -10.50
CA GLU A 6 7.96 -17.30 -9.88
C GLU A 6 7.71 -15.78 -9.96
N LEU A 7 6.68 -15.36 -10.71
CA LEU A 7 6.32 -13.95 -10.86
C LEU A 7 5.56 -13.48 -9.61
N LYS A 8 6.15 -12.52 -8.90
CA LYS A 8 5.45 -11.79 -7.85
C LYS A 8 4.26 -11.06 -8.47
N LYS A 9 3.06 -11.43 -8.04
CA LYS A 9 1.83 -10.80 -8.53
C LYS A 9 1.81 -9.36 -8.05
N GLY A 10 1.84 -8.44 -9.02
CA GLY A 10 1.47 -7.07 -8.77
C GLY A 10 0.01 -6.99 -8.33
N PRO A 11 -0.35 -5.96 -7.57
CA PRO A 11 -1.68 -5.81 -7.00
C PRO A 11 -2.73 -5.40 -8.05
N ASN A 12 -2.30 -4.99 -9.25
CA ASN A 12 -3.14 -4.78 -10.41
C ASN A 12 -2.85 -5.89 -11.45
N LEU A 13 -3.83 -6.77 -11.66
CA LEU A 13 -3.71 -8.04 -12.42
C LEU A 13 -3.35 -7.88 -13.92
N TYR A 14 -3.15 -6.65 -14.41
CA TYR A 14 -2.90 -6.35 -15.83
C TYR A 14 -1.46 -5.99 -16.19
N THR A 15 -0.54 -5.92 -15.21
CA THR A 15 0.90 -5.76 -15.49
C THR A 15 1.69 -7.00 -15.04
N PRO A 16 1.66 -8.10 -15.81
CA PRO A 16 2.22 -9.40 -15.41
C PRO A 16 3.77 -9.44 -15.40
N PHE A 17 4.49 -8.30 -15.43
CA PHE A 17 5.91 -8.31 -15.75
C PHE A 17 6.75 -7.25 -15.03
N LEU A 18 6.55 -7.06 -13.73
CA LEU A 18 7.62 -6.54 -12.89
C LEU A 18 8.43 -7.73 -12.38
N GLY A 19 9.50 -8.09 -13.10
CA GLY A 19 10.47 -9.09 -12.65
C GLY A 19 11.23 -8.69 -11.38
N THR A 20 10.93 -7.50 -10.81
CA THR A 20 11.56 -6.91 -9.64
C THR A 20 10.54 -6.18 -8.77
N THR A 21 10.80 -6.16 -7.46
CA THR A 21 10.02 -5.39 -6.47
C THR A 21 10.51 -3.94 -6.42
N THR A 22 9.60 -2.97 -6.34
CA THR A 22 9.92 -1.53 -6.19
C THR A 22 9.90 -1.05 -4.74
N GLY A 23 9.61 -1.94 -3.78
CA GLY A 23 9.49 -1.60 -2.37
C GLY A 23 10.75 -1.01 -1.75
N SER A 24 11.94 -1.36 -2.27
CA SER A 24 13.21 -0.80 -1.77
C SER A 24 13.42 0.68 -2.10
N TRP A 25 12.53 1.31 -2.87
CA TRP A 25 12.68 2.72 -3.27
C TRP A 25 12.15 3.70 -2.21
N ARG A 26 11.44 3.19 -1.20
CA ARG A 26 10.79 4.02 -0.18
C ARG A 26 11.79 4.58 0.82
N LEU A 27 11.63 5.85 1.14
CA LEU A 27 12.07 6.41 2.42
C LEU A 27 10.94 6.47 3.45
N LEU A 28 9.70 6.55 2.97
CA LEU A 28 8.48 6.60 3.77
C LEU A 28 7.51 5.51 3.31
N ARG A 29 6.72 4.96 4.24
CA ARG A 29 5.64 4.01 3.93
C ARG A 29 4.29 4.44 4.51
N PRO A 30 3.17 4.09 3.87
CA PRO A 30 1.85 4.27 4.45
C PRO A 30 1.62 3.26 5.58
N VAL A 31 1.02 3.71 6.67
CA VAL A 31 0.48 2.88 7.75
C VAL A 31 -1.01 3.14 7.88
N LEU A 32 -1.79 2.06 7.92
CA LEU A 32 -3.25 2.11 8.00
C LEU A 32 -3.72 1.99 9.45
N ASP A 33 -4.42 3.01 9.93
CA ASP A 33 -5.24 2.93 11.12
C ASP A 33 -6.57 2.24 10.79
N ARG A 34 -6.69 0.98 11.21
CA ARG A 34 -7.88 0.16 10.99
C ARG A 34 -9.12 0.65 11.75
N ALA A 35 -8.96 1.36 12.86
CA ALA A 35 -10.08 1.87 13.63
C ALA A 35 -10.74 3.08 12.95
N ARG A 36 -9.95 3.90 12.24
CA ARG A 36 -10.45 5.05 11.46
C ARG A 36 -10.94 4.67 10.06
N CYS A 37 -10.41 3.59 9.49
CA CYS A 37 -10.77 3.14 8.15
C CYS A 37 -12.22 2.60 8.09
N ASN A 38 -13.00 3.04 7.11
CA ASN A 38 -14.36 2.54 6.84
C ASN A 38 -14.46 1.74 5.53
N ASN A 39 -13.33 1.26 5.01
CA ASN A 39 -13.25 0.50 3.76
C ASN A 39 -13.86 1.21 2.53
N CYS A 40 -13.72 2.54 2.41
CA CYS A 40 -14.26 3.31 1.28
C CYS A 40 -13.51 3.10 -0.05
N LEU A 41 -12.34 2.45 -0.03
CA LEU A 41 -11.52 2.11 -1.18
C LEU A 41 -10.94 3.30 -1.97
N ALA A 42 -10.94 4.52 -1.41
CA ALA A 42 -10.25 5.66 -2.04
C ALA A 42 -8.75 5.37 -2.26
N CYS A 43 -8.07 4.81 -1.24
CA CYS A 43 -6.67 4.41 -1.34
C CYS A 43 -6.42 3.37 -2.43
N TRP A 44 -7.37 2.46 -2.66
CA TRP A 44 -7.33 1.48 -3.74
C TRP A 44 -7.48 2.14 -5.12
N LEU A 45 -8.46 3.04 -5.26
CA LEU A 45 -8.75 3.72 -6.52
C LEU A 45 -7.60 4.64 -6.97
N PHE A 46 -6.99 5.37 -6.04
CA PHE A 46 -5.98 6.40 -6.36
C PHE A 46 -4.54 5.90 -6.34
N CYS A 47 -4.26 4.66 -5.92
CA CYS A 47 -2.90 4.16 -5.89
C CYS A 47 -2.38 3.92 -7.33
N PRO A 48 -1.36 4.66 -7.79
CA PRO A 48 -0.86 4.50 -9.17
C PRO A 48 -0.18 3.15 -9.40
N GLU A 49 0.40 2.59 -8.35
CA GLU A 49 1.04 1.26 -8.36
C GLU A 49 0.03 0.13 -8.06
N GLY A 50 -1.19 0.50 -7.69
CA GLY A 50 -2.24 -0.44 -7.30
C GLY A 50 -2.01 -1.18 -5.98
N CYS A 51 -1.07 -0.77 -5.11
CA CYS A 51 -0.61 -1.50 -3.91
C CYS A 51 -1.66 -1.94 -2.89
N PHE A 52 -2.92 -1.58 -3.02
CA PHE A 52 -3.96 -1.98 -2.08
C PHE A 52 -4.73 -3.19 -2.62
N GLU A 53 -5.02 -4.15 -1.75
CA GLU A 53 -5.91 -5.26 -2.03
C GLU A 53 -7.26 -5.02 -1.34
N ARG A 54 -8.34 -5.40 -2.05
CA ARG A 54 -9.71 -5.24 -1.57
C ARG A 54 -10.14 -6.51 -0.84
N GLU A 55 -10.50 -6.36 0.42
CA GLU A 55 -11.14 -7.40 1.22
C GLU A 55 -12.57 -6.97 1.60
N GLU A 56 -13.36 -7.88 2.16
CA GLU A 56 -14.77 -7.61 2.50
C GLU A 56 -14.93 -6.45 3.50
N ARG A 57 -14.03 -6.35 4.49
CA ARG A 57 -14.13 -5.37 5.59
C ARG A 57 -12.87 -4.55 5.82
N ALA A 58 -11.85 -4.74 5.00
CA ALA A 58 -10.57 -4.08 5.15
C ALA A 58 -9.89 -3.86 3.79
N VAL A 59 -8.84 -3.05 3.82
CA VAL A 59 -7.85 -3.00 2.76
C VAL A 59 -6.52 -3.47 3.33
N THR A 60 -5.80 -4.24 2.54
CA THR A 60 -4.41 -4.64 2.82
C THR A 60 -3.48 -3.92 1.85
N LEU A 61 -2.23 -3.73 2.26
CA LEU A 61 -1.23 -2.98 1.50
C LEU A 61 -0.04 -3.88 1.19
N ASN A 62 0.26 -4.04 -0.09
CA ASN A 62 1.44 -4.73 -0.56
C ASN A 62 2.64 -3.77 -0.63
N LEU A 63 3.55 -3.92 0.32
CA LEU A 63 4.77 -3.11 0.41
C LEU A 63 5.88 -3.57 -0.55
N ASP A 64 5.77 -4.71 -1.23
CA ASP A 64 6.78 -5.13 -2.21
C ASP A 64 6.83 -4.18 -3.41
N PHE A 65 5.75 -3.45 -3.67
CA PHE A 65 5.66 -2.53 -4.81
C PHE A 65 5.41 -1.07 -4.41
N CYS A 66 5.01 -0.82 -3.16
CA CYS A 66 4.76 0.53 -2.69
C CYS A 66 6.02 1.39 -2.80
N LYS A 67 5.90 2.54 -3.48
CA LYS A 67 6.97 3.54 -3.63
C LYS A 67 6.94 4.65 -2.56
N GLY A 68 5.97 4.62 -1.65
CA GLY A 68 5.88 5.61 -0.58
C GLY A 68 5.43 7.01 -1.03
N CYS A 69 4.73 7.12 -2.17
CA CYS A 69 4.40 8.42 -2.79
C CYS A 69 3.39 9.29 -2.01
N GLY A 70 2.69 8.73 -1.02
CA GLY A 70 1.76 9.49 -0.16
C GLY A 70 0.38 9.81 -0.76
N ILE A 71 0.10 9.47 -2.02
CA ILE A 71 -1.21 9.77 -2.65
C ILE A 71 -2.37 9.15 -1.85
N CYS A 72 -2.22 7.89 -1.41
CA CYS A 72 -3.24 7.23 -0.59
C CYS A 72 -3.52 7.93 0.76
N VAL A 73 -2.55 8.66 1.31
CA VAL A 73 -2.72 9.47 2.52
C VAL A 73 -3.50 10.74 2.20
N ALA A 74 -3.12 11.44 1.13
CA ALA A 74 -3.78 12.67 0.67
C ALA A 74 -5.25 12.43 0.30
N GLU A 75 -5.53 11.31 -0.37
CA GLU A 75 -6.86 10.96 -0.87
C GLU A 75 -7.74 10.24 0.17
N CYS A 76 -7.23 9.95 1.38
CA CYS A 76 -8.02 9.26 2.39
C CYS A 76 -9.00 10.25 3.07
N PRO A 77 -10.32 10.17 2.82
CA PRO A 77 -11.28 11.12 3.39
C PRO A 77 -11.43 10.96 4.91
N ARG A 78 -10.98 9.83 5.46
CA ARG A 78 -11.02 9.52 6.90
C ARG A 78 -9.70 9.80 7.60
N GLN A 79 -8.67 10.23 6.86
CA GLN A 79 -7.31 10.40 7.39
C GLN A 79 -6.84 9.15 8.16
N ALA A 80 -7.22 7.97 7.66
CA ALA A 80 -6.91 6.68 8.26
C ALA A 80 -5.52 6.16 7.84
N LEU A 81 -4.79 6.91 7.01
CA LEU A 81 -3.46 6.57 6.54
C LEU A 81 -2.49 7.69 6.93
N ALA A 82 -1.27 7.32 7.31
CA ALA A 82 -0.18 8.26 7.56
C ALA A 82 1.13 7.74 6.95
N LEU A 83 2.04 8.65 6.58
CA LEU A 83 3.40 8.28 6.18
C LEU A 83 4.31 8.20 7.41
N VAL A 84 5.10 7.13 7.50
CA VAL A 84 6.16 6.94 8.51
C VAL A 84 7.48 6.61 7.82
N GLU A 85 8.58 6.81 8.52
CA GLU A 85 9.90 6.40 8.04
C GLU A 85 9.97 4.89 7.85
N GLU A 86 10.57 4.46 6.74
CA GLU A 86 10.83 3.05 6.48
C GLU A 86 11.71 2.46 7.59
N GLY A 87 11.30 1.32 8.15
CA GLY A 87 12.00 0.68 9.27
C GLY A 87 11.76 1.30 10.66
N SER A 88 10.94 2.35 10.79
CA SER A 88 10.51 2.86 12.10
C SER A 88 9.45 1.98 12.76
N ASP A 89 9.42 2.00 14.10
CA ASP A 89 8.39 1.32 14.91
C ASP A 89 7.03 2.03 14.75
N ASP A 90 6.06 1.29 14.22
CA ASP A 90 4.70 1.78 13.91
C ASP A 90 3.85 2.16 15.13
N ALA A 91 4.31 1.80 16.33
CA ALA A 91 3.55 1.98 17.57
C ALA A 91 3.14 3.45 17.82
N ARG A 92 3.89 4.42 17.31
CA ARG A 92 3.67 5.86 17.56
C ARG A 92 2.46 6.46 16.85
N LEU A 93 1.81 5.76 15.92
CA LEU A 93 0.64 6.28 15.19
C LEU A 93 -0.71 6.02 15.88
N LEU A 94 -0.77 5.08 16.84
CA LEU A 94 -2.01 4.78 17.58
C LEU A 94 -2.25 5.74 18.76
N GLU A 95 -1.33 6.68 19.00
CA GLU A 95 -1.34 7.60 20.15
C GLU A 95 -1.81 9.03 19.80
N ARG A 96 -2.22 9.28 18.54
CA ARG A 96 -2.73 10.59 18.06
C ARG A 96 -4.16 10.48 17.54
#